data_AF-A0A662VX79-F1
#
_entry.id   AF-A0A662VX79-F1
#
_cell.length_a   1.000
_cell.length_b   1.000
_cell.length_c   1.000
_cell.angle_alpha   90.00
_cell.angle_beta   90.00
_cell.angle_gamma   90.00
#
_symmetry.space_group_name_H-M   'P 1'
#
loop_
_entity.id
_entity.type
_entity.pdbx_description
1 polymer ?
#
loop_
_entity_poly.entity_id
_entity_poly.type
_entity_poly.pdbx_seq_one_letter_code
_entity_poly.pdbx_strand_id
1 'polypeptide(L)'
;MVNWVEIVTVAIKTISFASPILLIMFTGLFVSEILIELDWIRRLEKIGKPLTSLANLSQVCGVAFIAAIGSPTAANTMLQDLRENKVLTDKEVLLASL
;
A
#
# COMPACT_ATOMS: atom_id res chain seq x y z
N MET A 1 31.25 -19.32 -30.90
CA MET A 1 31.78 -17.99 -31.28
C MET A 1 30.70 -16.98 -30.92
N VAL A 2 30.94 -16.13 -29.92
CA VAL A 2 29.91 -15.21 -29.40
C VAL A 2 29.58 -14.18 -30.48
N ASN A 3 28.29 -14.05 -30.80
CA ASN A 3 27.84 -13.15 -31.84
C ASN A 3 27.61 -11.75 -31.23
N TRP A 4 28.58 -10.85 -31.40
CA TRP A 4 28.53 -9.48 -30.84
C TRP A 4 27.27 -8.71 -31.23
N VAL A 5 26.69 -9.01 -32.39
CA VAL A 5 25.44 -8.43 -32.89
C VAL A 5 24.24 -8.83 -32.02
N GLU A 6 24.18 -10.06 -31.51
CA GLU A 6 23.09 -10.50 -30.63
C GLU A 6 23.14 -9.78 -29.29
N ILE A 7 24.34 -9.59 -28.72
CA ILE A 7 24.51 -8.87 -27.45
C ILE A 7 24.01 -7.44 -27.57
N VAL A 8 24.36 -6.75 -28.65
CA VAL A 8 23.92 -5.37 -28.91
C VAL A 8 22.40 -5.31 -29.09
N THR A 9 21.82 -6.27 -29.81
CA THR A 9 20.37 -6.33 -30.05
C THR A 9 19.60 -6.56 -28.75
N VAL A 10 20.07 -7.47 -27.90
CA VAL A 10 19.46 -7.73 -26.58
C VAL A 10 19.55 -6.49 -25.69
N ALA A 11 20.71 -5.83 -25.64
CA ALA A 11 20.90 -4.62 -24.85
C ALA A 11 19.95 -3.48 -25.26
N ILE A 12 19.78 -3.26 -26.57
CA ILE A 12 18.84 -2.25 -27.09
C ILE A 12 17.41 -2.61 -26.72
N LYS A 13 17.04 -3.89 -26.82
CA LYS A 13 15.69 -4.36 -26.48
C LYS A 13 15.38 -4.17 -25.00
N THR A 14 16.33 -4.47 -24.12
CA THR A 14 16.21 -4.24 -22.68
C THR A 14 16.05 -2.76 -22.35
N ILE A 15 16.83 -1.88 -22.97
CA ILE A 15 16.71 -0.43 -22.79
C ILE A 15 15.36 0.09 -23.28
N SER A 16 14.91 -0.35 -24.46
CA SER A 16 13.61 0.06 -25.01
C SER A 16 12.43 -0.43 -24.18
N PHE A 17 12.58 -1.54 -23.46
CA PHE A 17 11.58 -2.04 -22.54
C PHE A 17 11.61 -1.32 -21.19
N ALA A 18 12.81 -1.03 -20.67
CA ALA A 18 12.99 -0.37 -19.38
C ALA A 18 12.62 1.13 -19.42
N SER A 19 12.82 1.81 -20.56
CA SER A 19 12.57 3.24 -20.67
C SER A 19 11.15 3.70 -20.30
N PRO A 20 10.04 3.06 -20.76
CA PRO A 20 8.70 3.45 -20.32
C PRO A 20 8.47 3.22 -18.84
N ILE A 21 9.03 2.14 -18.28
CA ILE A 21 8.90 1.81 -16.85
C ILE A 21 9.59 2.88 -16.01
N LEU A 22 10.82 3.25 -16.39
CA LEU A 22 11.57 4.32 -15.71
C LEU A 22 10.84 5.66 -15.80
N LEU A 23 10.21 5.96 -16.94
CA LEU A 23 9.45 7.19 -17.12
C LEU A 23 8.21 7.21 -16.22
N ILE A 24 7.45 6.11 -16.17
CA ILE A 24 6.29 5.97 -15.28
C ILE A 24 6.73 6.09 -13.82
N MET A 25 7.80 5.38 -13.41
CA MET A 25 8.33 5.46 -12.05
C MET A 25 8.77 6.88 -11.70
N PHE A 26 9.51 7.56 -12.59
CA PHE A 26 9.94 8.93 -12.39
C PHE A 26 8.75 9.86 -12.21
N THR A 27 7.74 9.78 -13.09
CA THR A 27 6.53 10.61 -12.96
C THR A 27 5.76 10.32 -11.67
N GLY A 28 5.62 9.04 -11.30
CA GLY A 28 4.94 8.64 -10.06
C GLY A 28 5.66 9.16 -8.82
N LEU A 29 6.99 9.02 -8.77
CA LEU A 29 7.82 9.52 -7.67
C LEU A 29 7.77 11.05 -7.62
N PHE A 30 7.94 11.73 -8.76
CA PHE A 30 7.89 13.19 -8.82
C PHE A 30 6.54 13.74 -8.34
N VAL A 31 5.43 13.14 -8.78
CA VAL A 31 4.09 13.52 -8.31
C VAL A 31 3.93 13.21 -6.82
N SER A 32 4.44 12.08 -6.33
CA SER A 32 4.38 11.71 -4.92
C SER A 32 5.13 12.72 -4.04
N GLU A 33 6.35 13.09 -4.42
CA GLU A 33 7.15 14.09 -3.70
C GLU A 33 6.43 15.44 -3.64
N ILE A 34 5.86 15.88 -4.77
CA ILE A 34 5.03 17.10 -4.80
C ILE A 34 3.82 16.99 -3.87
N LEU A 35 3.13 15.83 -3.85
CA LEU A 35 1.99 15.59 -2.97
C LEU A 35 2.37 15.66 -1.48
N ILE A 36 3.55 15.14 -1.14
CA ILE A 36 4.10 15.17 0.21
C ILE A 36 4.44 16.61 0.60
N GLU A 37 5.16 17.33 -0.26
CA GLU A 37 5.63 18.69 0.00
C GLU A 37 4.47 19.72 0.07
N LEU A 38 3.39 19.50 -0.69
CA LEU A 38 2.18 20.33 -0.62
C LEU A 38 1.35 20.13 0.66
N ASP A 39 1.79 19.28 1.61
CA ASP A 39 1.03 18.91 2.81
C ASP A 39 -0.37 18.34 2.49
N TRP A 40 -0.55 17.85 1.25
CA TRP A 40 -1.84 17.36 0.77
C TRP A 40 -2.23 16.07 1.49
N ILE A 41 -1.21 15.31 1.93
CA ILE A 41 -1.33 14.18 2.85
C ILE A 41 -1.98 14.61 4.18
N ARG A 42 -1.68 15.79 4.70
CA ARG A 42 -2.26 16.30 5.95
C ARG A 42 -3.69 16.81 5.76
N ARG A 43 -4.06 17.25 4.55
CA ARG A 43 -5.46 17.48 4.18
C ARG A 43 -6.23 16.16 4.05
N LEU A 44 -5.62 15.11 3.51
CA LEU A 44 -6.17 13.76 3.54
C LEU A 44 -6.32 13.26 4.97
N GLU A 45 -5.39 13.56 5.88
CA GLU A 45 -5.52 13.25 7.31
C GLU A 45 -6.73 13.95 7.95
N LYS A 46 -7.04 15.19 7.55
CA LYS A 46 -8.24 15.90 8.00
C LYS A 46 -9.55 15.29 7.48
N ILE A 47 -9.53 14.67 6.30
CA ILE A 47 -10.68 13.92 5.74
C ILE A 47 -10.72 12.48 6.31
N GLY A 48 -9.55 11.91 6.60
CA GLY A 48 -9.39 10.59 7.21
C GLY A 48 -9.80 10.58 8.67
N LYS A 49 -9.56 11.66 9.43
CA LYS A 49 -9.95 11.80 10.85
C LYS A 49 -11.44 11.57 11.13
N PRO A 50 -12.38 12.20 10.41
CA PRO A 50 -13.79 11.89 10.60
C PRO A 50 -14.11 10.48 10.14
N LEU A 51 -13.43 9.93 9.12
CA LEU A 51 -13.64 8.57 8.65
C LEU A 51 -13.17 7.52 9.68
N THR A 52 -11.99 7.71 10.28
CA THR A 52 -11.43 6.86 11.35
C THR A 52 -12.18 7.02 12.67
N SER A 53 -12.68 8.23 12.96
CA SER A 53 -13.56 8.48 14.11
C SER A 53 -14.97 7.91 13.91
N LEU A 54 -15.53 7.95 12.69
CA LEU A 54 -16.82 7.34 12.34
C LEU A 54 -16.75 5.81 12.41
N ALA A 55 -15.60 5.25 12.05
CA ALA A 55 -15.38 3.82 12.05
C ALA A 55 -14.88 3.28 13.39
N ASN A 56 -14.58 4.13 14.38
CA ASN A 56 -14.05 3.75 15.69
C ASN A 56 -12.85 2.78 15.60
N LEU A 57 -12.08 2.86 14.50
CA LEU A 57 -10.91 2.01 14.29
C LEU A 57 -9.85 2.46 15.29
N SER A 58 -9.86 1.84 16.46
CA SER A 58 -8.76 1.82 17.41
C SER A 58 -7.45 1.57 16.63
N GLN A 59 -6.34 2.20 17.03
CA GLN A 59 -5.00 2.05 16.39
C GLN A 59 -4.67 0.60 15.99
N VAL A 60 -5.23 -0.34 16.74
CA VAL A 60 -5.13 -1.78 16.57
C VAL A 60 -5.68 -2.31 15.23
N CYS A 61 -6.75 -1.73 14.68
CA CYS A 61 -7.26 -2.10 13.34
C CYS A 61 -6.31 -1.64 12.23
N GLY A 62 -5.57 -0.55 12.43
CA GLY A 62 -4.54 -0.10 11.49
C GLY A 62 -3.40 -1.12 11.34
N VAL A 63 -3.05 -1.79 12.44
CA VAL A 63 -2.03 -2.87 12.43
C VAL A 63 -2.54 -4.09 11.66
N ALA A 64 -3.79 -4.50 11.88
CA ALA A 64 -4.40 -5.59 11.12
C ALA A 64 -4.54 -5.25 9.62
N PHE A 65 -4.86 -4.01 9.26
CA PHE A 65 -4.92 -3.56 7.87
C PHE A 65 -3.57 -3.62 7.16
N ILE A 66 -2.50 -3.15 7.81
CA ILE A 66 -1.14 -3.27 7.28
C ILE A 66 -0.74 -4.76 7.18
N ALA A 67 -1.09 -5.57 8.18
CA ALA A 67 -0.86 -7.01 8.14
C ALA A 67 -1.58 -7.68 6.96
N ALA A 68 -2.76 -7.19 6.54
CA ALA A 68 -3.53 -7.74 5.42
C ALA A 68 -2.82 -7.57 4.07
N ILE A 69 -2.01 -6.50 3.92
CA ILE A 69 -1.15 -6.29 2.75
C ILE A 69 -0.09 -7.40 2.66
N GLY A 70 0.45 -7.83 3.80
CA GLY A 70 1.41 -8.93 3.87
C GLY A 70 0.74 -10.31 3.77
N SER A 71 -0.36 -10.50 4.49
CA SER A 71 -1.17 -11.72 4.48
C SER A 71 -2.58 -11.46 5.05
N PRO A 72 -3.64 -11.73 4.27
CA PRO A 72 -5.02 -11.65 4.75
C PRO A 72 -5.30 -12.58 5.93
N THR A 73 -4.65 -13.76 5.97
CA THR A 73 -4.85 -14.71 7.08
C THR A 73 -4.27 -14.19 8.39
N ALA A 74 -3.08 -13.55 8.34
CA ALA A 74 -2.46 -12.94 9.52
C ALA A 74 -3.29 -11.78 10.07
N ALA A 75 -3.88 -10.96 9.19
CA ALA A 75 -4.79 -9.90 9.57
C ALA A 75 -6.05 -10.44 10.27
N ASN A 76 -6.68 -11.46 9.69
CA ASN A 76 -7.88 -12.06 10.27
C ASN A 76 -7.60 -12.71 11.62
N THR A 77 -6.44 -13.36 11.80
CA THR A 77 -6.03 -13.87 13.12
C THR A 77 -5.82 -12.75 14.13
N MET A 78 -5.22 -11.62 13.74
CA MET A 78 -5.09 -10.47 14.63
C MET A 78 -6.47 -9.89 15.01
N LEU A 79 -7.40 -9.75 14.06
CA LEU A 79 -8.76 -9.30 14.34
C LEU A 79 -9.50 -10.26 15.28
N GLN A 80 -9.27 -11.57 15.14
CA GLN A 80 -9.85 -12.59 16.00
C GLN A 80 -9.26 -12.56 17.42
N ASP A 81 -7.95 -12.40 17.57
CA ASP A 81 -7.32 -12.23 18.89
C ASP A 81 -7.88 -11.01 19.62
N LEU A 82 -8.14 -9.91 18.90
CA LEU A 82 -8.69 -8.70 19.48
C LEU A 82 -10.16 -8.84 19.86
N ARG A 83 -10.91 -9.66 19.13
CA ARG A 83 -12.27 -10.07 19.49
C ARG A 83 -12.26 -10.86 20.79
N GLU A 84 -11.36 -11.83 20.93
CA GLU A 84 -11.24 -12.66 22.13
C GLU A 84 -10.86 -11.84 23.37
N ASN A 85 -9.98 -10.85 23.19
CA ASN A 85 -9.61 -9.90 24.23
C ASN A 85 -10.67 -8.82 24.52
N LYS A 86 -11.86 -8.90 23.91
CA LYS A 86 -12.96 -7.92 24.02
C LYS A 86 -12.56 -6.48 23.68
N VAL A 87 -11.50 -6.32 22.88
CA VAL A 87 -11.05 -5.02 22.37
C VAL A 87 -11.93 -4.58 21.19
N LEU A 88 -12.43 -5.56 20.42
CA LEU A 88 -13.34 -5.35 19.29
C LEU A 88 -14.63 -6.18 19.46
N THR A 89 -15.76 -5.59 19.10
CA THR A 89 -17.08 -6.25 19.05
C THR A 89 -17.23 -7.09 17.78
N ASP A 90 -18.06 -8.14 17.80
CA ASP A 90 -18.39 -8.98 16.63
C ASP A 90 -18.71 -8.19 15.36
N LYS A 91 -19.47 -7.09 15.49
CA LYS A 91 -19.82 -6.21 14.37
C LYS A 91 -18.61 -5.47 13.80
N GLU A 92 -17.69 -5.03 14.66
CA GLU A 92 -16.49 -4.29 14.24
C GLU A 92 -15.48 -5.22 13.58
N VAL A 93 -15.35 -6.46 14.07
CA VAL A 93 -14.54 -7.51 13.44
C VAL A 93 -15.06 -7.83 12.04
N LEU A 94 -16.38 -7.99 11.89
CA LEU A 94 -17.00 -8.29 10.62
C LEU A 94 -16.81 -7.16 9.59
N LEU A 95 -16.92 -5.90 10.04
CA LEU A 95 -16.61 -4.73 9.23
C LEU A 95 -15.11 -4.62 8.87
N ALA A 96 -14.21 -5.04 9.75
CA ALA A 96 -12.76 -4.99 9.53
C ALA A 96 -12.23 -6.17 8.71
N SER A 97 -12.95 -7.30 8.64
CA SER A 97 -12.59 -8.49 7.86
C SER A 97 -13.11 -8.49 6.41
N LEU A 98 -13.93 -7.49 6.06
CA LEU A 98 -14.46 -7.25 4.71
C LEU A 98 -13.44 -6.50 3.85
#